data_AF-A0A416ZS30-F1
#
_entry.id   AF-A0A416ZS30-F1
#
_cell.length_a   1.000
_cell.length_b   1.000
_cell.length_c   1.000
_cell.angle_alpha   90.00
_cell.angle_beta   90.00
_cell.angle_gamma   90.00
#
_symmetry.space_group_name_H-M   'P 1'
#
loop_
_entity.id
_entity.type
_entity.pdbx_description
1 polymer ?
#
loop_
_entity_poly.entity_id
_entity_poly.type
_entity_poly.pdbx_seq_one_letter_code
_entity_poly.pdbx_strand_id
1 'polypeptide(L)' 'MNSTKLLRYSMQLSMLKQLRSLELINENEYRLIEKKLKKDYGVISNITA' A
#
# COMPACT_ATOMS: atom_id res chain seq x y z
N MET A 1 -13.60 11.29 3.98
CA MET A 1 -12.31 10.55 4.03
C MET A 1 -11.42 11.23 5.05
N ASN A 2 -10.99 10.53 6.11
CA ASN A 2 -10.17 11.14 7.16
C ASN A 2 -8.75 11.39 6.62
N SER A 3 -8.31 12.65 6.54
CA SER A 3 -6.99 13.05 6.03
C SER A 3 -5.84 12.28 6.69
N THR A 4 -6.01 11.88 7.96
CA THR A 4 -5.08 11.03 8.71
C THR A 4 -4.91 9.62 8.15
N LYS A 5 -5.98 9.02 7.58
CA LYS A 5 -5.89 7.69 6.94
C LYS A 5 -5.09 7.77 5.64
N LEU A 6 -5.31 8.81 4.83
CA LEU A 6 -4.53 9.06 3.61
C LEU A 6 -3.05 9.29 3.90
N LEU A 7 -2.73 10.09 4.93
CA LEU A 7 -1.35 10.30 5.38
C LEU A 7 -0.67 8.99 5.80
N ARG A 8 -1.34 8.16 6.60
CA ARG A 8 -0.81 6.85 7.02
C ARG A 8 -0.61 5.91 5.84
N TYR A 9 -1.55 5.88 4.90
CA TYR A 9 -1.45 5.10 3.68
C TYR A 9 -0.23 5.51 2.83
N SER A 10 -0.07 6.82 2.58
CA SER A 10 1.08 7.34 1.83
C SER A 10 2.41 7.03 2.51
N MET A 11 2.48 7.12 3.84
CA MET A 11 3.68 6.76 4.60
C MET A 11 4.01 5.27 4.47
N GLN A 12 3.01 4.40 4.62
CA GLN A 12 3.21 2.94 4.49
C GLN A 12 3.61 2.53 3.07
N LEU A 13 3.07 3.18 2.04
CA LEU A 13 3.47 2.93 0.66
C LEU A 13 4.93 3.33 0.40
N SER A 14 5.36 4.47 0.94
CA SER A 14 6.75 4.92 0.85
C SER A 14 7.72 4.02 1.62
N MET A 15 7.30 3.48 2.77
CA MET A 15 8.08 2.47 3.50
C MET A 15 8.21 1.16 2.71
N LEU A 16 7.11 0.70 2.10
CA LEU A 16 7.11 -0.51 1.29
C LEU A 16 8.06 -0.40 0.08
N LYS A 17 8.09 0.76 -0.58
CA LYS A 17 9.06 1.06 -1.65
C LYS A 17 10.51 1.07 -1.15
N GLN A 18 10.77 1.62 0.02
CA GLN A 18 12.11 1.60 0.63
C GLN A 18 12.55 0.18 0.95
N LEU A 19 11.68 -0.65 1.53
CA LEU A 19 11.99 -2.07 1.78
C LEU A 19 12.35 -2.81 0.50
N ARG A 20 11.66 -2.51 -0.62
CA ARG A 20 11.98 -3.08 -1.93
C ARG A 20 13.31 -2.55 -2.48
N SER A 21 13.57 -1.25 -2.31
CA SER A 21 14.83 -0.62 -2.73
C SER A 21 16.05 -1.15 -1.97
N LEU A 22 15.84 -1.60 -0.73
CA LEU A 22 16.86 -2.23 0.11
C LEU A 22 16.90 -3.76 -0.08
N GLU A 23 16.14 -4.30 -1.03
CA GLU A 23 16.01 -5.74 -1.32
C GLU A 23 15.62 -6.61 -0.11
N LEU A 24 15.03 -6.00 0.92
CA LEU A 24 14.55 -6.69 2.12
C LEU A 24 13.26 -7.48 1.86
N ILE A 25 12.59 -7.19 0.75
CA ILE A 25 11.37 -7.87 0.31
C ILE A 25 11.42 -8.21 -1.19
N ASN A 26 10.81 -9.33 -1.53
CA ASN A 26 10.65 -9.78 -2.90
C ASN A 26 9.44 -9.12 -3.59
N GLU A 27 9.38 -9.20 -4.91
CA GLU A 27 8.27 -8.62 -5.69
C GLU A 27 6.90 -9.21 -5.30
N ASN A 28 6.86 -10.52 -5.02
CA ASN A 28 5.66 -11.19 -4.54
C ASN A 28 5.18 -10.62 -3.20
N GLU A 29 6.09 -10.43 -2.25
CA GLU A 29 5.80 -9.84 -0.93
C GLU A 29 5.31 -8.39 -1.07
N TYR A 30 6.00 -7.60 -1.90
CA TYR A 30 5.60 -6.23 -2.23
C TYR A 30 4.14 -6.18 -2.74
N ARG A 31 3.79 -7.05 -3.70
CA ARG A 31 2.47 -7.09 -4.33
C ARG A 31 1.37 -7.56 -3.36
N LEU A 32 1.67 -8.51 -2.48
CA LEU A 32 0.75 -8.97 -1.43
C LEU A 32 0.46 -7.86 -0.41
N ILE A 33 1.51 -7.16 0.06
CA ILE A 33 1.37 -6.07 1.02
C ILE A 33 0.63 -4.88 0.39
N GLU A 34 0.95 -4.52 -0.86
CA GLU A 34 0.27 -3.44 -1.57
C GLU A 34 -1.23 -3.72 -1.74
N LYS A 35 -1.60 -4.96 -2.11
CA LYS A 35 -3.00 -5.37 -2.24
C LYS A 35 -3.72 -5.33 -0.89
N LYS A 36 -3.05 -5.74 0.19
CA LYS A 36 -3.59 -5.68 1.56
C LYS A 36 -3.79 -4.24 2.02
N LEU A 37 -2.81 -3.35 1.81
CA LEU A 37 -2.92 -1.91 2.11
C LEU A 37 -4.07 -1.26 1.34
N LYS A 38 -4.18 -1.49 0.02
CA LYS A 38 -5.30 -0.96 -0.78
C LYS A 38 -6.67 -1.41 -0.23
N LYS A 39 -6.80 -2.68 0.17
CA LYS A 39 -8.03 -3.22 0.78
C LYS A 39 -8.30 -2.60 2.16
N ASP A 40 -7.29 -2.50 3.01
CA ASP A 40 -7.38 -2.01 4.40
C ASP A 40 -7.80 -0.53 4.45
N TYR A 41 -7.26 0.27 3.54
CA TYR A 41 -7.61 1.68 3.41
C TYR A 41 -8.87 1.93 2.58
N GLY A 42 -9.51 0.89 2.05
CA GLY A 42 -10.67 1.04 1.18
C GLY A 42 -10.34 1.78 -0.12
N VAL A 43 -9.07 1.80 -0.54
CA VAL A 43 -8.64 2.24 -1.88
C VAL A 43 -8.94 1.10 -2.84
N ILE A 44 -10.21 0.73 -2.89
CA ILE A 44 -10.75 -0.20 -3.86
C ILE A 44 -11.16 0.72 -5.00
N SER A 45 -10.46 0.61 -6.12
CA SER A 45 -10.91 1.21 -7.37
C SER A 45 -12.36 0.78 -7.59
N ASN A 46 -13.29 1.70 -7.41
CA ASN A 46 -14.72 1.49 -7.63
C ASN A 46 -15.03 1.45 -9.16
N ILE A 47 -14.15 0.84 -9.97
CA ILE A 47 -14.26 0.72 -11.44
C ILE A 47 -14.75 -0.69 -11.82
N THR A 48 -15.68 -1.23 -11.03
CA THR A 48 -16.48 -2.39 -11.45
C THR A 48 -17.85 -2.26 -10.79
N ALA A 49 -18.68 -1.39 -11.37
CA ALA A 49 -20.14 -1.41 -11.30
C ALA A 49 -20.68 -0.74 -12.58
#